data_AF-A0A965PAV5-F1
#
_entry.id   AF-A0A965PAV5-F1
#
_cell.length_a   1.000
_cell.length_b   1.000
_cell.length_c   1.000
_cell.angle_alpha   90.00
_cell.angle_beta   90.00
_cell.angle_gamma   90.00
#
_symmetry.space_group_name_H-M   'P 1'
#
loop_
_entity.id
_entity.type
_entity.pdbx_description
1 polymer ?
#
loop_
_entity_poly.entity_id
_entity_poly.type
_entity_poly.pdbx_seq_one_letter_code
_entity_poly.pdbx_strand_id
1 'polypeptide(L)' 'MFYHEEIDRRHIKALEDILKTAQVEPGRLMSLNLGPLASVMNQMLYDKFHGHGWELDLLTGRFVKTEGE' A
#
# COMPACT_ATOMS: atom_id res chain seq x y z
N MET A 1 -9.05 20.22 -18.89
CA MET A 1 -7.71 19.68 -19.16
C MET A 1 -7.58 18.45 -18.27
N PHE A 2 -7.77 17.25 -18.81
CA PHE A 2 -7.63 16.02 -18.04
C PHE A 2 -6.14 15.67 -18.04
N TYR A 3 -5.46 15.98 -16.93
CA TYR A 3 -4.10 15.52 -16.71
C TYR A 3 -4.18 14.02 -16.42
N HIS A 4 -3.99 13.19 -17.45
CA HIS A 4 -3.54 11.83 -17.22
C HIS A 4 -2.09 11.94 -16.74
N GLU A 5 -1.93 12.14 -15.43
CA GLU A 5 -0.66 11.86 -14.77
C GLU A 5 -0.34 10.41 -15.09
N GLU A 6 0.62 10.19 -16.00
CA GLU A 6 1.16 8.86 -16.20
C GLU A 6 1.69 8.39 -14.86
N ILE A 7 1.02 7.39 -14.30
CA ILE A 7 1.43 6.77 -13.04
C ILE A 7 2.88 6.29 -13.25
N ASP A 8 3.84 6.89 -12.54
CA ASP A 8 5.26 6.60 -12.77
C ASP A 8 5.55 5.14 -12.42
N ARG A 9 5.63 4.33 -13.48
CA ARG A 9 5.86 2.88 -13.41
C ARG A 9 7.12 2.52 -12.64
N ARG A 10 8.11 3.42 -12.56
CA ARG A 10 9.34 3.18 -11.79
C ARG A 10 9.07 3.10 -10.30
N HIS A 11 8.19 3.96 -9.78
CA HIS A 11 7.83 3.93 -8.36
C HIS A 11 7.03 2.67 -8.01
N ILE A 12 6.11 2.24 -8.89
CA ILE A 12 5.38 0.98 -8.73
C ILE A 12 6.35 -0.20 -8.68
N LYS A 13 7.26 -0.29 -9.66
CA LYS A 13 8.20 -1.41 -9.74
C LYS A 13 9.15 -1.46 -8.53
N ALA A 14 9.66 -0.30 -8.10
CA ALA A 14 10.49 -0.23 -6.90
C ALA A 14 9.73 -0.71 -5.65
N LEU A 15 8.46 -0.31 -5.48
CA LEU A 15 7.64 -0.79 -4.38
C LEU A 15 7.38 -2.29 -4.48
N GLU A 16 7.10 -2.81 -5.68
CA GLU A 16 6.91 -4.25 -5.90
C GLU A 16 8.14 -5.05 -5.48
N ASP A 17 9.34 -4.61 -5.87
CA ASP A 17 10.60 -5.26 -5.52
C ASP A 17 10.84 -5.25 -4.00
N ILE A 18 10.54 -4.13 -3.32
CA ILE A 18 10.62 -4.02 -1.85
C ILE A 18 9.66 -5.00 -1.17
N LEU A 19 8.40 -5.03 -1.60
CA LEU A 19 7.37 -5.89 -1.01
C LEU A 19 7.63 -7.39 -1.27
N LYS A 20 8.43 -7.74 -2.29
CA LYS A 20 8.86 -9.13 -2.55
C LYS A 20 10.02 -9.58 -1.67
N THR A 21 10.97 -8.69 -1.40
CA THR A 21 12.28 -9.08 -0.83
C THR A 21 12.45 -8.77 0.66
N ALA A 22 11.70 -7.82 1.20
CA ALA A 22 11.97 -7.31 2.54
C ALA A 22 11.01 -7.86 3.61
N GLN A 23 11.54 -8.12 4.81
CA GLN A 23 10.76 -8.23 6.05
C GLN A 23 10.28 -6.83 6.46
N VAL A 24 9.43 -6.22 5.65
CA VAL A 24 8.84 -4.91 5.93
C VAL A 24 7.53 -5.08 6.66
N GLU A 25 7.30 -4.26 7.66
CA GLU A 25 6.01 -4.13 8.34
C GLU A 25 5.19 -3.02 7.66
N PRO A 26 3.89 -3.24 7.42
CA PRO A 26 3.03 -2.19 6.93
C PRO A 26 2.78 -1.13 8.00
N GLY A 27 2.79 0.13 7.59
CA GLY A 27 2.43 1.26 8.44
C GLY A 27 0.97 1.68 8.24
N ARG A 28 0.79 2.82 7.56
CA ARG A 28 -0.51 3.40 7.22
C ARG A 28 -0.62 3.57 5.71
N LEU A 29 -1.84 3.44 5.18
CA LEU A 29 -2.15 3.86 3.82
C LEU A 29 -1.80 5.34 3.59
N MET A 30 -1.35 5.63 2.37
CA MET A 30 -1.10 6.98 1.90
C MET A 30 -2.41 7.74 1.70
N SER A 31 -2.36 9.07 1.84
CA SER A 31 -3.50 9.93 1.56
C SER A 31 -3.85 9.89 0.07
N LEU A 32 -5.13 9.71 -0.26
CA LEU A 32 -5.63 9.72 -1.64
C LEU A 32 -5.50 11.10 -2.30
N ASN A 33 -5.31 12.16 -1.51
CA ASN A 33 -5.05 13.52 -2.03
C ASN A 33 -3.68 13.63 -2.72
N LEU A 34 -2.81 12.63 -2.57
CA LEU A 34 -1.53 12.53 -3.26
C LEU A 34 -1.67 12.03 -4.70
N GLY A 35 -2.89 11.80 -5.17
CA GLY A 35 -3.20 11.48 -6.56
C GLY A 35 -3.26 9.97 -6.87
N PRO A 36 -3.42 9.62 -8.16
CA PRO A 36 -3.70 8.25 -8.58
C PRO A 36 -2.63 7.22 -8.18
N LEU A 37 -1.35 7.63 -8.14
CA LEU A 37 -0.26 6.75 -7.74
C LEU A 37 -0.41 6.25 -6.30
N ALA A 38 -0.87 7.10 -5.38
CA ALA A 38 -1.10 6.71 -3.99
C ALA A 38 -2.20 5.65 -3.87
N SER A 39 -3.23 5.72 -4.71
CA SER A 39 -4.27 4.68 -4.77
C SER A 39 -3.69 3.34 -5.23
N VAL A 40 -2.84 3.34 -6.26
CA VAL A 40 -2.21 2.10 -6.75
C VAL A 40 -1.29 1.50 -5.71
N MET A 41 -0.44 2.31 -5.09
CA MET A 41 0.46 1.81 -4.05
C MET A 41 -0.31 1.32 -2.81
N ASN A 42 -1.40 1.98 -2.43
CA ASN A 42 -2.27 1.51 -1.34
C ASN A 42 -2.88 0.14 -1.66
N GLN A 43 -3.28 -0.09 -2.91
CA GLN A 43 -3.77 -1.41 -3.33
C GLN A 43 -2.67 -2.47 -3.20
N MET A 44 -1.45 -2.16 -3.63
CA MET A 44 -0.31 -3.10 -3.49
C MET A 44 -0.01 -3.44 -2.03
N LEU A 45 -0.09 -2.46 -1.13
CA LEU A 45 0.07 -2.68 0.32
C LEU A 45 -1.06 -3.55 0.86
N TYR A 46 -2.30 -3.27 0.47
CA TYR A 46 -3.46 -4.07 0.87
C TYR A 46 -3.29 -5.53 0.45
N ASP A 47 -3.01 -5.79 -0.82
CA ASP A 47 -2.89 -7.14 -1.38
C ASP A 47 -1.76 -7.94 -0.72
N LYS A 48 -0.67 -7.26 -0.32
CA LYS A 48 0.48 -7.91 0.30
C LYS A 48 0.24 -8.26 1.78
N PHE A 49 -0.41 -7.38 2.53
CA PHE A 49 -0.44 -7.46 3.99
C PHE A 49 -1.80 -7.87 4.56
N HIS A 50 -2.90 -7.41 3.98
CA HIS A 50 -4.24 -7.73 4.49
C HIS A 50 -4.50 -9.24 4.40
N GLY A 51 -4.93 -9.85 5.51
CA GLY A 51 -5.15 -11.29 5.62
C GLY A 51 -3.87 -12.14 5.72
N HIS A 52 -2.68 -11.51 5.78
CA HIS A 52 -1.38 -12.18 5.86
C HIS A 52 -0.64 -11.83 7.17
N GLY A 53 -1.32 -11.97 8.30
CA GLY A 53 -0.80 -11.57 9.62
C GLY A 53 -1.01 -10.09 9.96
N TRP A 54 -1.65 -9.35 9.04
CA TRP A 54 -2.04 -7.96 9.23
C TRP A 54 -3.47 -7.75 8.74
N GLU A 55 -4.18 -6.84 9.40
CA GLU A 55 -5.52 -6.41 9.02
C GLU A 55 -5.55 -4.89 8.89
N LEU A 56 -6.33 -4.38 7.93
CA LEU A 56 -6.43 -2.95 7.69
C LEU A 56 -7.59 -2.40 8.51
N ASP A 57 -7.28 -1.55 9.49
CA ASP A 57 -8.29 -0.75 10.15
C ASP A 57 -8.75 0.36 9.19
N LEU A 58 -9.95 0.21 8.65
CA LEU A 58 -10.54 1.14 7.69
C LEU A 58 -10.84 2.53 8.29
N LEU A 59 -10.99 2.64 9.61
CA LEU A 59 -11.22 3.92 10.28
C LEU A 59 -9.93 4.74 10.37
N THR A 60 -8.81 4.08 10.67
CA THR A 60 -7.52 4.77 10.87
C THR A 60 -6.57 4.67 9.68
N GLY A 61 -6.90 3.83 8.70
CA GLY A 61 -6.09 3.48 7.54
C GLY A 61 -4.79 2.75 7.90
N ARG A 62 -4.66 2.23 9.12
CA ARG A 62 -3.45 1.57 9.62
C ARG A 62 -3.57 0.06 9.51
N PHE A 63 -2.46 -0.58 9.20
CA PHE A 63 -2.36 -2.02 9.36
C PHE A 63 -2.07 -2.34 10.83
N VAL A 64 -2.86 -3.25 11.38
CA VAL A 64 -2.69 -3.80 12.73
C VAL A 64 -2.29 -5.26 12.59
N LYS A 65 -1.36 -5.75 13.42
CA LYS A 65 -1.08 -7.18 13.45
C LYS A 65 -2.35 -7.89 13.88
N THR A 66 -2.77 -8.89 13.12
CA THR A 66 -3.73 -9.86 13.63
C THR A 66 -2.97 -10.66 14.69
N GLU A 67 -3.16 -10.32 15.96
CA GLU A 67 -2.66 -11.17 17.05
C GLU A 67 -3.21 -12.57 16.83
N GLY A 68 -2.32 -13.54 16.62
CA GLY A 68 -2.68 -14.93 16.59
C GLY A 68 -3.12 -15.36 17.97
N GLU A 69 -4.23 -16.09 18.05
CA GLU A 69 -4.43 -17.06 19.12
C GLU A 69 -3.27 -18.07 19.17
#